data_AF-A0A948C7F9-F1
#
_entry.id   AF-A0A948C7F9-F1
#
_cell.length_a   1.000
_cell.length_b   1.000
_cell.length_c   1.000
_cell.angle_alpha   90.00
_cell.angle_beta   90.00
_cell.angle_gamma   90.00
#
_symmetry.space_group_name_H-M   'P 1'
#
loop_
_entity.id
_entity.type
_entity.pdbx_description
1 polymer ?
#
loop_
_entity_poly.entity_id
_entity_poly.type
_entity_poly.pdbx_seq_one_letter_code
_entity_poly.pdbx_strand_id
1 'polypeptide(L)'
;MGGRDYHLQSYPHHPQSNVVVERFNRTIQEEFVYWNEELLNDNIAFNKKLMEYLTFYNLERGHKSLNYQTPLKYLINHCGFSNMLWTLTTT
;
A
#
# COMPACT_ATOMS: atom_id res chain seq x y z
N MET A 1 -22.06 -13.48 3.64
CA MET A 1 -22.55 -12.94 2.36
C MET A 1 -21.34 -12.53 1.56
N GLY A 2 -21.09 -13.17 0.41
CA GLY A 2 -19.90 -12.90 -0.40
C GLY A 2 -19.93 -11.49 -0.97
N GLY A 3 -18.97 -10.66 -0.59
CA GLY A 3 -18.73 -9.39 -1.26
C GLY A 3 -18.32 -9.69 -2.71
N ARG A 4 -19.00 -9.07 -3.68
CA ARG A 4 -18.53 -9.09 -5.06
C ARG A 4 -17.38 -8.10 -5.16
N ASP A 5 -16.20 -8.59 -5.48
CA ASP A 5 -15.05 -7.74 -5.80
C ASP A 5 -15.31 -7.09 -7.18
N TYR A 6 -15.46 -5.76 -7.20
CA TYR A 6 -15.65 -5.01 -8.44
C TYR A 6 -14.29 -4.61 -8.99
N HIS A 7 -13.93 -5.13 -10.16
CA HIS A 7 -12.80 -4.61 -10.92
C HIS A 7 -13.19 -3.25 -11.50
N LEU A 8 -12.61 -2.18 -10.98
CA LEU A 8 -12.79 -0.81 -11.48
C LEU A 8 -11.60 -0.44 -12.37
N GLN A 9 -11.86 -0.17 -13.64
CA GLN A 9 -10.86 0.38 -14.55
C GLN A 9 -10.77 1.90 -14.43
N SER A 10 -9.56 2.43 -14.53
CA SER A 10 -9.35 3.87 -14.63
C SER A 10 -9.96 4.40 -15.93
N TYR A 11 -10.66 5.53 -15.85
CA TYR A 11 -11.24 6.18 -17.02
C TYR A 11 -10.15 6.71 -17.97
N PRO A 12 -10.30 6.57 -19.29
CA PRO A 12 -9.40 7.17 -20.26
C PRO A 12 -9.27 8.68 -20.05
N HIS A 13 -8.07 9.23 -20.23
CA HIS A 13 -7.77 10.67 -20.09
C HIS A 13 -7.97 11.28 -18.68
N HIS A 14 -8.10 10.46 -17.64
CA HIS A 14 -8.16 10.90 -16.25
C HIS A 14 -6.94 10.42 -15.43
N PRO A 15 -5.73 10.95 -15.70
CA PRO A 15 -4.52 10.55 -14.99
C PRO A 15 -4.59 10.85 -13.49
N GLN A 16 -5.36 11.88 -13.11
CA GLN A 16 -5.55 12.31 -11.73
C GLN A 16 -6.11 11.22 -10.81
N SER A 17 -6.89 10.28 -11.36
CA SER A 17 -7.49 9.18 -10.59
C SER A 17 -6.45 8.25 -9.97
N ASN A 18 -5.28 8.10 -10.59
CA ASN A 18 -4.23 7.20 -10.14
C ASN A 18 -3.06 7.91 -9.45
N VAL A 19 -3.05 9.25 -9.41
CA VAL A 19 -1.90 10.05 -8.92
C VAL A 19 -1.45 9.65 -7.51
N VAL A 20 -2.39 9.31 -6.63
CA VAL A 20 -2.05 8.91 -5.24
C VAL A 20 -1.29 7.58 -5.23
N VAL A 21 -1.79 6.59 -5.99
CA VAL A 21 -1.17 5.26 -6.11
C VAL A 21 0.17 5.37 -6.84
N GLU A 22 0.25 6.16 -7.90
CA GLU A 22 1.50 6.39 -8.65
C GLU A 22 2.57 7.04 -7.77
N ARG A 23 2.21 8.04 -6.95
CA ARG A 23 3.13 8.67 -6.00
C ARG A 23 3.63 7.67 -4.96
N PHE A 24 2.75 6.82 -4.45
CA PHE A 24 3.13 5.77 -3.51
C PHE A 24 4.10 4.77 -4.15
N ASN A 25 3.80 4.30 -5.37
CA ASN A 25 4.68 3.39 -6.10
C ASN A 25 6.05 4.00 -6.36
N ARG A 26 6.12 5.28 -6.72
CA ARG A 26 7.39 6.00 -6.85
C ARG A 26 8.16 6.05 -5.53
N THR A 27 7.50 6.32 -4.41
CA THR A 27 8.13 6.32 -3.10
C THR A 27 8.70 4.95 -2.73
N ILE A 28 7.97 3.85 -2.99
CA ILE A 28 8.50 2.49 -2.81
C ILE A 28 9.72 2.25 -3.69
N GLN A 29 9.68 2.67 -4.96
CA GLN A 29 10.81 2.49 -5.86
C GLN A 29 12.06 3.21 -5.35
N GLU A 30 11.92 4.49 -5.02
CA GLU A 30 13.01 5.36 -4.60
C GLU A 30 13.60 4.98 -3.22
N GLU A 31 12.76 4.59 -2.27
CA GLU A 31 13.17 4.36 -0.89
C GLU A 31 13.45 2.89 -0.57
N PHE A 32 12.89 1.96 -1.33
CA PHE A 32 13.05 0.53 -1.07
C PHE A 32 13.69 -0.21 -2.25
N VAL A 33 13.11 -0.14 -3.44
CA VAL A 33 13.53 -1.01 -4.56
C VAL A 33 14.96 -0.73 -4.99
N TYR A 34 15.31 0.54 -5.22
CA TYR A 34 16.68 0.92 -5.64
C TYR A 34 17.75 0.52 -4.61
N TRP A 35 17.39 0.46 -3.34
CA TRP A 35 18.31 0.06 -2.26
C TRP A 35 18.41 -1.46 -2.07
N ASN A 36 17.52 -2.23 -2.69
CA ASN A 36 17.43 -3.68 -2.54
C ASN A 36 17.44 -4.39 -3.90
N GLU A 37 17.99 -3.76 -4.94
CA GLU A 37 18.06 -4.35 -6.29
C GLU A 37 18.76 -5.71 -6.31
N GLU A 38 19.76 -5.89 -5.44
CA GLU A 38 20.47 -7.16 -5.27
C GLU A 38 19.56 -8.34 -4.88
N LEU A 39 18.42 -8.06 -4.25
CA LEU A 39 17.43 -9.06 -3.82
C LEU A 39 16.40 -9.37 -4.91
N LEU A 40 16.41 -8.69 -6.06
CA LEU A 40 15.41 -8.91 -7.12
C LEU A 40 15.43 -10.34 -7.69
N ASN A 41 16.55 -11.05 -7.55
CA ASN A 41 16.67 -12.46 -7.97
C ASN A 41 16.19 -13.46 -6.90
N ASP A 42 15.96 -13.00 -5.66
CA ASP A 42 15.41 -13.80 -4.56
C ASP A 42 14.09 -13.20 -4.07
N ASN A 43 12.99 -13.68 -4.66
CA ASN A 43 11.64 -13.23 -4.33
C ASN A 43 11.28 -13.42 -2.85
N ILE A 44 11.82 -14.44 -2.17
CA ILE A 44 11.49 -14.69 -0.76
C ILE A 44 12.14 -13.63 0.12
N ALA A 45 13.44 -13.39 -0.09
CA ALA A 45 14.18 -12.37 0.64
C ALA A 45 13.65 -10.96 0.35
N PHE A 46 13.36 -10.66 -0.92
CA PHE A 46 12.79 -9.38 -1.34
C PHE A 46 11.43 -9.13 -0.68
N ASN A 47 10.51 -10.09 -0.73
CA ASN A 47 9.18 -9.95 -0.13
C ASN A 47 9.25 -9.77 1.39
N LYS A 48 10.17 -10.47 2.07
CA LYS A 48 10.35 -10.31 3.52
C LYS A 48 10.79 -8.89 3.86
N LYS A 49 11.82 -8.38 3.20
CA LYS A 49 12.27 -6.99 3.41
C LYS A 49 11.20 -5.97 3.01
N LEU A 50 10.45 -6.22 1.94
CA LEU A 50 9.36 -5.34 1.52
C LEU A 50 8.26 -5.27 2.58
N MET A 51 7.90 -6.40 3.18
CA MET A 51 6.93 -6.44 4.28
C MET A 51 7.42 -5.65 5.51
N GLU A 52 8.71 -5.74 5.85
CA GLU A 52 9.32 -4.93 6.91
C GLU A 52 9.21 -3.43 6.58
N TYR A 53 9.55 -3.02 5.34
CA TYR A 53 9.41 -1.64 4.89
C TYR A 53 7.96 -1.14 4.94
N LEU A 54 7.00 -1.94 4.46
CA LEU A 54 5.57 -1.57 4.48
C LEU A 54 5.03 -1.47 5.90
N THR A 55 5.52 -2.30 6.82
CA THR A 55 5.18 -2.23 8.25
C THR A 55 5.65 -0.89 8.82
N PHE A 56 6.92 -0.53 8.58
CA PHE A 56 7.46 0.78 8.97
C PHE A 56 6.66 1.94 8.36
N TYR A 57 6.41 1.90 7.05
CA TYR A 57 5.67 2.96 6.34
C TYR A 57 4.27 3.18 6.93
N ASN A 58 3.54 2.10 7.21
CA ASN A 58 2.15 2.21 7.66
C ASN A 58 2.00 2.45 9.17
N LEU A 59 2.93 1.95 9.98
CA LEU A 59 2.81 1.96 11.45
C LEU A 59 3.67 3.01 12.15
N GLU A 60 4.80 3.40 11.57
CA GLU A 60 5.82 4.21 12.25
C GLU A 60 6.13 5.53 11.54
N ARG A 61 6.11 5.54 10.20
CA ARG A 61 6.46 6.73 9.41
C ARG A 61 5.41 7.83 9.58
N GLY A 62 5.83 8.99 10.08
CA GLY A 62 5.00 10.19 10.11
C GLY A 62 4.91 10.87 8.75
N HIS A 63 3.69 11.09 8.25
CA HIS A 63 3.47 11.75 6.96
C HIS A 63 3.13 13.23 7.15
N LYS A 64 3.91 14.12 6.52
CA LYS A 64 3.68 15.58 6.59
C LYS A 64 2.28 15.98 6.13
N SER A 65 1.75 15.33 5.08
CA SER A 65 0.39 15.56 4.58
C SER A 65 -0.71 15.11 5.56
N LEU A 66 -0.38 14.26 6.53
CA LEU A 66 -1.28 13.73 7.55
C LEU A 66 -1.00 14.36 8.93
N ASN A 67 -0.46 15.58 9.00
CA ASN A 67 -0.05 16.23 10.24
C ASN A 67 0.90 15.35 11.09
N TYR A 68 1.85 14.68 10.42
CA TYR A 68 2.81 13.76 11.02
C TYR A 68 2.19 12.51 11.68
N GLN A 69 0.93 12.18 11.37
CA GLN A 69 0.35 10.89 11.71
C GLN A 69 0.82 9.80 10.75
N THR A 70 0.76 8.55 11.24
CA THR A 70 1.03 7.36 10.43
C THR A 70 -0.22 7.00 9.62
N PRO A 71 -0.07 6.33 8.46
CA PRO A 71 -1.22 5.95 7.62
C PRO A 71 -2.27 5.15 8.40
N LEU A 72 -1.84 4.18 9.22
CA LEU A 72 -2.77 3.40 10.04
C LEU A 72 -3.52 4.27 11.06
N LYS A 73 -2.82 5.17 11.74
CA LYS A 73 -3.45 6.05 12.74
C LYS A 73 -4.48 6.97 12.08
N TYR A 74 -4.15 7.52 10.91
CA TYR A 74 -5.09 8.32 10.13
C TYR A 74 -6.33 7.49 9.73
N LEU A 75 -6.13 6.27 9.24
CA LEU A 75 -7.22 5.37 8.85
C LEU A 75 -8.19 5.10 10.02
N ILE A 76 -7.66 4.76 11.19
CA ILE A 76 -8.44 4.49 12.41
C ILE A 76 -9.26 5.73 12.82
N ASN A 77 -8.65 6.91 12.75
CA ASN A 77 -9.30 8.16 13.18
C ASN A 77 -10.38 8.67 12.22
N HIS A 78 -10.26 8.38 10.91
CA HIS A 78 -11.08 9.04 9.89
C HIS A 78 -11.99 8.12 9.08
N CYS A 79 -11.60 6.87 8.84
CA CYS A 79 -12.33 5.97 7.94
C CYS A 79 -13.11 4.88 8.68
N GLY A 80 -12.76 4.61 9.94
CA GLY A 80 -13.26 3.43 10.66
C GLY A 80 -12.76 2.12 10.02
N PHE A 81 -13.04 1.00 10.68
CA PHE A 81 -12.76 -0.30 10.07
C PHE A 81 -13.85 -0.62 9.04
N SER A 82 -13.43 -1.10 7.88
CA SER A 82 -14.36 -1.73 6.94
C SER A 82 -15.01 -2.94 7.61
N ASN A 83 -16.33 -3.12 7.44
CA ASN A 83 -17.02 -4.37 7.81
C ASN A 83 -16.61 -5.56 6.92
N MET A 84 -15.68 -5.35 5.98
CA MET A 84 -15.19 -6.35 5.06
C MET A 84 -14.10 -7.19 5.73
N LEU A 85 -14.50 -8.36 6.22
CA LEU A 85 -13.56 -9.40 6.67
C LEU A 85 -12.94 -10.08 5.44
N TRP A 86 -11.62 -10.32 5.46
CA TRP A 86 -10.94 -11.11 4.44
C TRP A 86 -11.50 -12.54 4.46
N THR A 87 -12.28 -12.93 3.46
CA THR A 87 -12.69 -14.33 3.29
C THR A 87 -11.56 -15.09 2.63
N LEU A 88 -11.03 -16.12 3.30
CA LEU A 88 -10.00 -16.99 2.74
C LEU A 88 -10.54 -17.65 1.46
N THR A 89 -9.95 -17.35 0.31
CA THR A 89 -10.26 -18.03 -0.93
C THR A 89 -9.56 -19.38 -0.92
N THR A 90 -10.29 -20.44 -0.57
CA THR A 90 -9.86 -21.82 -0.83
C THR A 90 -10.00 -22.11 -2.31
N THR A 91 -8.90 -22.52 -2.95
CA THR A 91 -8.83 -23.02 -4.33
C THR A 91 -9.56 -24.34 -4.50
#